data_AF-A0A5J4V265-F1
#
_entry.id   AF-A0A5J4V265-F1
#
_cell.length_a   1.000
_cell.length_b   1.000
_cell.length_c   1.000
_cell.angle_alpha   90.00
_cell.angle_beta   90.00
_cell.angle_gamma   90.00
#
_symmetry.space_group_name_H-M   'P 1'
#
loop_
_entity.id
_entity.type
_entity.pdbx_description
1 polymer ?
#
loop_
_entity_poly.entity_id
_entity_poly.type
_entity_poly.pdbx_seq_one_letter_code
_entity_poly.pdbx_strand_id
1 'polypeptide(L)' 'STYLQFDRLIAAGTNSGRVHIFDLRNADKGLVNILGENNYLSFHSPAFSESVTKIIAHPIHPILATAGADGSIKIFSSNP' A
#
# COMPACT_ATOMS: atom_id res chain seq x y z
N SER A 1 -6.94 3.76 7.67
CA SER A 1 -5.62 3.23 8.09
C SER A 1 -5.82 1.79 8.53
N THR A 2 -5.15 0.82 7.91
CA THR A 2 -5.22 -0.59 8.35
C THR A 2 -3.90 -0.93 9.02
N TYR A 3 -3.97 -1.39 10.26
CA TYR A 3 -2.82 -1.72 11.10
C TYR A 3 -2.22 -3.06 10.65
N LEU A 4 -0.90 -3.11 10.50
CA LEU A 4 -0.16 -4.26 10.01
C LEU A 4 0.61 -4.85 11.19
N GLN A 5 0.34 -6.11 11.55
CA GLN A 5 0.77 -6.76 12.79
C GLN A 5 2.28 -7.13 12.84
N PHE A 6 3.11 -6.42 12.08
CA PHE A 6 4.56 -6.36 12.29
C PHE A 6 4.94 -4.97 12.82
N ASP A 7 4.31 -4.51 13.92
CA ASP A 7 4.67 -3.44 14.89
C ASP A 7 5.53 -2.25 14.45
N ARG A 8 5.54 -1.92 13.16
CA ARG A 8 6.56 -1.05 12.56
C ARG A 8 6.13 -0.48 11.22
N LEU A 9 5.48 -1.26 10.35
CA LEU A 9 5.12 -0.76 9.01
C LEU A 9 3.65 -0.32 8.94
N ILE A 10 3.43 0.89 8.42
CA ILE A 10 2.09 1.38 8.05
C ILE A 10 2.01 1.47 6.53
N ALA A 11 0.94 0.93 5.95
CA ALA A 11 0.56 1.17 4.57
C ALA A 11 -0.57 2.21 4.50
N ALA A 12 -0.39 3.25 3.67
CA ALA A 12 -1.38 4.28 3.45
C ALA A 12 -1.63 4.47 1.94
N GLY A 13 -2.90 4.49 1.55
CA GLY A 13 -3.32 4.71 0.18
C GLY A 13 -3.59 6.19 -0.07
N THR A 14 -3.31 6.65 -1.29
CA THR A 14 -3.60 8.01 -1.74
C THR A 14 -4.76 8.03 -2.74
N ASN A 15 -5.35 9.20 -2.93
CA ASN A 15 -6.30 9.45 -4.03
C ASN A 15 -5.63 9.46 -5.42
N SER A 16 -4.29 9.49 -5.48
CA SER A 16 -3.53 9.30 -6.72
C SER A 16 -3.29 7.83 -7.07
N GLY A 17 -3.78 6.89 -6.26
CA GLY A 17 -3.69 5.45 -6.53
C GLY A 17 -2.39 4.80 -6.11
N ARG A 18 -1.58 5.54 -5.38
CA ARG A 18 -0.31 5.05 -4.84
C ARG A 18 -0.54 4.54 -3.43
N VAL A 19 0.30 3.60 -3.03
CA VAL A 19 0.36 3.13 -1.65
C VAL A 19 1.76 3.39 -1.12
N HIS A 20 1.82 4.16 -0.04
CA HIS A 20 3.04 4.49 0.67
C HIS A 20 3.22 3.57 1.86
N ILE A 21 4.47 3.18 2.10
CA ILE A 21 4.89 2.42 3.27
C ILE A 21 5.72 3.33 4.18
N PHE A 22 5.39 3.34 5.47
CA PHE A 22 6.07 4.11 6.51
C PHE A 22 6.62 3.17 7.59
N ASP A 23 7.78 3.50 8.14
CA ASP A 23 8.41 2.79 9.26
C ASP A 23 8.29 3.62 10.54
N LEU A 24 7.44 3.17 11.46
CA LEU A 24 7.17 3.80 12.75
C LEU A 24 8.36 3.81 13.71
N ARG A 25 9.29 2.85 13.61
CA ARG A 25 10.46 2.80 14.51
C ARG A 25 11.54 3.77 14.07
N ASN A 26 11.59 4.07 12.79
CA ASN A 26 12.39 5.13 12.22
C ASN A 26 11.47 6.30 11.78
N ALA A 27 10.57 6.75 12.67
CA ALA A 27 9.64 7.82 12.34
C ALA A 27 10.36 9.12 11.91
N ASP A 28 11.61 9.30 12.32
CA ASP A 28 12.54 10.33 11.88
C ASP A 28 12.94 10.22 10.40
N LYS A 29 12.89 9.01 9.82
CA LYS A 29 13.24 8.75 8.41
C LYS A 29 12.07 8.94 7.44
N GLY A 30 10.84 9.06 7.93
CA GLY A 30 9.67 9.39 7.09
C GLY A 30 9.21 8.26 6.16
N LEU A 31 8.85 8.61 4.91
CA LEU A 31 8.36 7.67 3.89
C LEU A 31 9.47 6.68 3.54
N VAL A 32 9.18 5.38 3.66
CA VAL A 32 10.15 4.31 3.39
C VAL A 32 10.13 3.93 1.93
N ASN A 33 8.93 3.78 1.36
CA ASN A 33 8.78 3.34 -0.01
C ASN A 33 7.40 3.66 -0.60
N ILE A 34 7.33 3.72 -1.93
CA ILE A 34 6.09 3.71 -2.72
C ILE A 34 5.97 2.31 -3.35
N LEU A 35 4.88 1.61 -3.09
CA LEU A 35 4.68 0.27 -3.62
C LEU A 35 4.62 0.29 -5.15
N GLY A 36 5.51 -0.48 -5.76
CA GLY A 36 5.60 -0.59 -7.21
C GLY A 36 5.98 0.71 -7.90
N GLU A 37 6.79 1.56 -7.25
CA GLU A 37 7.28 2.82 -7.82
C GLU A 37 7.79 2.68 -9.27
N ASN A 38 8.47 1.57 -9.56
CA ASN A 38 9.05 1.27 -10.86
C ASN A 38 8.07 0.64 -11.87
N ASN A 39 6.81 0.43 -11.49
CA ASN A 39 5.81 -0.20 -12.34
C ASN A 39 4.45 0.49 -12.20
N TYR A 40 4.09 1.29 -13.21
CA TYR A 40 2.83 2.02 -13.29
C TYR A 40 1.59 1.12 -13.18
N LEU A 41 1.68 -0.16 -13.55
CA LEU A 41 0.59 -1.12 -13.37
C LEU A 41 0.32 -1.44 -11.90
N SER A 42 1.22 -1.06 -10.99
CA SER A 42 1.05 -1.22 -9.54
C SER A 42 0.15 -0.15 -8.94
N PHE A 43 -0.14 0.93 -9.67
CA PHE A 43 -0.98 2.02 -9.18
C PHE A 43 -2.44 1.79 -9.55
N HIS A 44 -3.32 2.14 -8.63
CA HIS A 44 -4.75 2.16 -8.93
C HIS A 44 -5.09 3.40 -9.76
N SER A 45 -5.98 3.23 -10.71
CA SER A 45 -6.50 4.35 -11.51
C SER A 45 -7.45 5.17 -10.62
N PRO A 46 -7.28 6.49 -10.51
CA PRO A 46 -8.28 7.30 -9.82
C PRO A 46 -9.60 7.27 -10.58
N ALA A 47 -10.70 7.04 -9.87
CA ALA A 47 -12.07 7.18 -10.36
C ALA A 47 -12.86 8.01 -9.34
N PHE A 48 -13.58 9.03 -9.81
CA PHE A 48 -14.39 9.90 -8.95
C PHE A 48 -13.62 10.54 -7.77
N SER A 49 -12.35 10.92 -7.98
CA SER A 49 -11.45 11.46 -6.94
C SER A 49 -11.05 10.47 -5.83
N GLU A 50 -11.47 9.22 -5.95
CA GLU A 50 -11.02 8.11 -5.10
C GLU A 50 -10.05 7.24 -5.91
N SER A 51 -9.07 6.61 -5.26
CA SER A 51 -8.24 5.65 -5.96
C SER A 51 -7.96 4.42 -5.12
N VAL A 52 -7.22 4.52 -4.01
CA VAL A 52 -7.10 3.37 -3.10
C VAL A 52 -8.25 3.41 -2.09
N THR A 53 -9.14 2.42 -2.13
CA THR A 53 -10.32 2.35 -1.28
C THR A 53 -10.12 1.42 -0.09
N LYS A 54 -9.27 0.39 -0.24
CA LYS A 54 -8.98 -0.54 0.84
C LYS A 54 -7.55 -1.06 0.79
N ILE A 55 -6.97 -1.27 1.96
CA ILE A 55 -5.69 -1.93 2.14
C ILE A 55 -5.86 -2.98 3.22
N ILE A 56 -5.42 -4.20 2.94
CA ILE A 56 -5.34 -5.28 3.91
C ILE A 56 -3.96 -5.92 3.81
N ALA A 57 -3.54 -6.55 4.90
CA ALA A 57 -2.29 -7.26 4.93
C ALA A 57 -2.45 -8.62 5.57
N HIS A 58 -1.67 -9.57 5.08
CA HIS A 58 -1.66 -10.90 5.65
C HIS A 58 -1.00 -10.85 7.05
N PRO A 59 -1.58 -11.50 8.08
CA PRO A 59 -1.08 -11.40 9.45
C PRO A 59 0.29 -12.06 9.67
N ILE A 60 0.65 -13.05 8.83
CA ILE A 60 1.85 -13.88 9.02
C ILE A 60 2.85 -13.73 7.85
N HIS A 61 2.36 -13.42 6.66
CA HIS A 61 3.16 -13.46 5.43
C HIS A 61 3.36 -12.03 4.95
N PRO A 62 4.48 -11.71 4.30
CA PRO A 62 4.77 -10.37 3.80
C PRO A 62 3.98 -10.10 2.52
N ILE A 63 2.65 -10.15 2.63
CA ILE A 63 1.69 -9.99 1.55
C ILE A 63 0.79 -8.80 1.90
N LEU A 64 0.68 -7.87 0.97
CA LEU A 64 -0.23 -6.75 1.03
C LEU A 64 -1.21 -6.83 -0.14
N ALA A 65 -2.50 -6.64 0.13
CA ALA A 65 -3.50 -6.52 -0.92
C ALA A 65 -4.18 -5.15 -0.84
N THR A 66 -4.34 -4.53 -1.99
CA THR A 66 -4.92 -3.19 -2.15
C THR A 66 -6.08 -3.27 -3.14
N ALA A 67 -7.17 -2.60 -2.83
CA ALA A 67 -8.32 -2.46 -3.71
C ALA A 67 -8.47 -0.99 -4.09
N GLY A 68 -8.87 -0.74 -5.32
CA GLY A 68 -9.08 0.61 -5.82
C GLY A 68 -10.42 0.87 -6.49
N ALA A 69 -10.70 2.16 -6.69
CA ALA A 69 -11.89 2.66 -7.36
C ALA A 69 -11.92 2.29 -8.86
N ASP A 70 -10.79 1.84 -9.40
CA ASP A 70 -10.67 1.23 -10.72
C ASP A 70 -11.23 -0.20 -10.82
N GLY A 71 -11.81 -0.72 -9.74
CA GLY A 71 -12.38 -2.06 -9.69
C GLY A 71 -11.33 -3.18 -9.69
N SER A 72 -10.04 -2.83 -9.56
CA SER A 72 -8.95 -3.79 -9.55
C SER A 72 -8.47 -4.08 -8.13
N ILE A 73 -7.98 -5.31 -7.92
CA ILE A 73 -7.25 -5.73 -6.71
C ILE A 73 -5.80 -5.98 -7.10
N LYS A 74 -4.86 -5.43 -6.35
CA LYS A 74 -3.42 -5.62 -6.56
C LYS A 74 -2.82 -6.27 -5.33
N ILE A 75 -1.94 -7.24 -5.57
CA ILE A 75 -1.28 -8.02 -4.52
C ILE A 75 0.22 -7.78 -4.63
N PHE A 76 0.83 -7.45 -3.51
CA PHE A 76 2.26 -7.21 -3.36
C PHE A 76 2.81 -8.27 -2.40
N SER A 77 3.90 -8.91 -2.80
CA SER A 77 4.62 -9.89 -1.98
C SER A 77 6.10 -9.53 -2.00
N SER A 78 6.79 -9.73 -0.87
CA SER A 78 8.26 -9.61 -0.84
C SER A 78 8.98 -10.88 -1.30
N ASN A 79 8.25 -11.94 -1.63
CA ASN A 79 8.82 -13.18 -2.16
C ASN A 79 8.84 -13.13 -3.70
N PRO A 80 9.95 -13.53 -4.35
CA PRO A 80 10.06 -13.61 -5.81
C PRO A 80 9.12 -14.64 -6.43
#